data_AF-A0A7X8RIR4-F1
#
_entry.id   AF-A0A7X8RIR4-F1
#
_cell.length_a   1.000
_cell.length_b   1.000
_cell.length_c   1.000
_cell.angle_alpha   90.00
_cell.angle_beta   90.00
_cell.angle_gamma   90.00
#
_symmetry.space_group_name_H-M   'P 1'
#
loop_
_entity.id
_entity.type
_entity.pdbx_description
1 polymer ?
#
loop_
_entity_poly.entity_id
_entity_poly.type
_entity_poly.pdbx_seq_one_letter_code
_entity_poly.pdbx_strand_id
1 'polypeptide(L)'
;MIKKPRCVPMRVHILRAMKRRVRPNHEKFQDFLNELGRKEAGIFGEQTLDYYLKSLPETEHPYYIFHGLRLPFRDTFFQMDTLILYSNFFLVLEVKFFKGTLYFDPKNYQLLQEVDESPLKVYPDPILQASNQCSKLESWLRTKQFPELPCEKLAVLTNPKVISKVLSSPSEVDRYVIKSPALAVKVSMLLKRHYSQPLDKKFINKLIKHLIKDHTPDTSSPITQYGILPSDIIKGVLCSSCNSYKIMKRIYGTWECPNCLVRSDSEHIVALKDYALLISPFITMRELKMYLGLENRLTIIRLLKNLNIEFIGGTKSRTYNLTPLLTKT
;
A
#
# COMPACT_ATOMS: atom_id res chain seq x y z
N MET A 1 7.56 9.47 17.05
CA MET A 1 7.77 8.00 17.13
C MET A 1 6.81 7.28 16.18
N ILE A 2 7.27 6.34 15.35
CA ILE A 2 6.38 5.56 14.47
C ILE A 2 5.72 4.44 15.30
N LYS A 3 4.38 4.39 15.30
CA LYS A 3 3.58 3.35 15.97
C LYS A 3 2.95 2.35 15.00
N LYS A 4 2.76 2.75 13.74
CA LYS A 4 2.40 1.86 12.65
C LYS A 4 3.28 2.15 11.43
N PRO A 5 4.21 1.26 11.06
CA PRO A 5 5.08 1.46 9.90
C PRO A 5 4.28 1.39 8.60
N ARG A 6 4.86 1.91 7.51
CA ARG A 6 4.33 1.70 6.17
C ARG A 6 4.35 0.21 5.83
N CYS A 7 3.32 -0.25 5.15
CA CYS A 7 3.20 -1.60 4.63
C CYS A 7 2.60 -1.51 3.23
N VAL A 8 3.11 -2.32 2.30
CA VAL A 8 2.56 -2.38 0.95
C VAL A 8 1.21 -3.11 1.02
N PRO A 9 0.12 -2.53 0.50
CA PRO A 9 -1.19 -3.18 0.54
C PRO A 9 -1.19 -4.54 -0.18
N MET A 10 -1.92 -5.52 0.35
CA MET A 10 -2.05 -6.85 -0.25
C MET A 10 -2.47 -6.81 -1.72
N ARG A 11 -3.39 -5.90 -2.05
CA ARG A 11 -3.81 -5.64 -3.43
C ARG A 11 -2.65 -5.33 -4.39
N VAL A 12 -1.63 -4.60 -3.93
CA VAL A 12 -0.43 -4.28 -4.74
C VAL A 12 0.44 -5.53 -4.93
N HIS A 13 0.57 -6.37 -3.90
CA HIS A 13 1.25 -7.66 -4.06
C HIS A 13 0.54 -8.54 -5.10
N ILE A 14 -0.79 -8.59 -5.07
CA ILE A 14 -1.59 -9.35 -6.05
C ILE A 14 -1.42 -8.75 -7.45
N LEU A 15 -1.54 -7.43 -7.63
CA LEU A 15 -1.35 -6.77 -8.93
C LEU A 15 0.07 -7.00 -9.50
N ARG A 16 1.11 -7.01 -8.65
CA ARG A 16 2.48 -7.36 -9.07
C ARG A 16 2.59 -8.81 -9.51
N ALA A 17 1.92 -9.73 -8.82
CA ALA A 17 1.83 -11.13 -9.22
C ALA A 17 1.07 -11.28 -10.55
N MET A 18 -0.04 -10.56 -10.72
CA MET A 18 -0.81 -10.52 -11.97
C MET A 18 0.04 -10.03 -13.14
N LYS A 19 0.80 -8.94 -12.97
CA LYS A 19 1.75 -8.43 -13.99
C LYS A 19 2.76 -9.49 -14.42
N ARG A 20 3.21 -10.36 -13.51
CA ARG A 20 4.15 -11.45 -13.84
C ARG A 20 3.45 -12.63 -14.52
N ARG A 21 2.21 -12.93 -14.14
CA ARG A 21 1.59 -14.25 -14.36
C ARG A 21 0.45 -14.26 -15.34
N VAL A 22 -0.32 -13.17 -15.45
CA VAL A 22 -1.45 -13.10 -16.38
C VAL A 22 -0.90 -12.97 -17.79
N ARG A 23 -1.48 -13.69 -18.74
CA ARG A 23 -1.08 -13.60 -20.15
C ARG A 23 -1.28 -12.16 -20.69
N PRO A 24 -0.32 -11.62 -21.45
CA PRO A 24 -0.43 -10.26 -22.00
C PRO A 24 -1.64 -9.99 -22.90
N ASN A 25 -2.22 -11.04 -23.49
CA ASN A 25 -3.37 -10.94 -24.38
C ASN A 25 -4.72 -10.92 -23.64
N HIS A 26 -4.73 -10.98 -22.31
CA HIS A 26 -5.95 -10.85 -21.53
C HIS A 26 -6.58 -9.46 -21.75
N GLU A 27 -7.89 -9.40 -21.97
CA GLU A 27 -8.61 -8.16 -22.33
C GLU A 27 -8.34 -7.01 -21.35
N LYS A 28 -8.37 -7.31 -20.04
CA LYS A 28 -8.14 -6.33 -18.96
C LYS A 28 -6.67 -6.14 -18.56
N PHE A 29 -5.72 -6.63 -19.37
CA PHE A 29 -4.30 -6.59 -19.01
C PHE A 29 -3.79 -5.17 -18.75
N GLN A 30 -4.12 -4.23 -19.64
CA GLN A 30 -3.72 -2.83 -19.48
C GLN A 30 -4.42 -2.14 -18.31
N ASP A 31 -5.66 -2.51 -18.01
CA ASP A 31 -6.43 -1.88 -16.93
C ASP A 31 -5.80 -2.11 -15.56
N PHE A 32 -5.42 -3.36 -15.25
CA PHE A 32 -4.77 -3.65 -13.98
C PHE A 32 -3.33 -3.15 -13.94
N LEU A 33 -2.62 -3.04 -15.08
CA LEU A 33 -1.31 -2.40 -15.12
C LEU A 33 -1.40 -0.91 -14.83
N ASN A 34 -2.42 -0.24 -15.36
CA ASN A 34 -2.71 1.15 -15.05
C ASN A 34 -3.04 1.33 -13.57
N GLU A 35 -3.80 0.40 -12.98
CA GLU A 35 -4.05 0.41 -11.54
C GLU A 35 -2.77 0.22 -10.72
N LEU A 36 -1.95 -0.77 -11.09
CA LEU A 36 -0.67 -1.05 -10.43
C LEU A 36 0.23 0.19 -10.47
N GLY A 37 0.37 0.83 -11.64
CA GLY A 37 1.16 2.05 -11.80
C GLY A 37 0.67 3.19 -10.90
N ARG A 38 -0.64 3.41 -10.79
CA ARG A 38 -1.22 4.42 -9.87
C ARG A 38 -0.91 4.10 -8.41
N LYS A 39 -1.05 2.83 -8.00
CA LYS A 39 -0.78 2.41 -6.61
C LYS A 39 0.71 2.50 -6.28
N GLU A 40 1.59 2.13 -7.20
CA GLU A 40 3.04 2.23 -7.01
C GLU A 40 3.50 3.69 -6.93
N ALA A 41 2.94 4.57 -7.77
CA ALA A 41 3.18 6.01 -7.67
C ALA A 41 2.72 6.59 -6.32
N GLY A 42 1.56 6.16 -5.81
CA GLY A 42 1.07 6.53 -4.48
C GLY A 42 2.02 6.09 -3.35
N ILE A 43 2.43 4.82 -3.37
CA ILE A 43 3.41 4.28 -2.39
C ILE A 43 4.73 5.04 -2.45
N PHE A 44 5.24 5.32 -3.65
CA PHE A 44 6.46 6.10 -3.81
C PHE A 44 6.29 7.51 -3.21
N GLY A 45 5.19 8.17 -3.52
CA GLY A 45 4.82 9.47 -2.94
C GLY A 45 4.82 9.47 -1.42
N GLU A 46 4.18 8.47 -0.83
CA GLU A 46 4.16 8.24 0.61
C GLU A 46 5.58 8.03 1.18
N GLN A 47 6.41 7.20 0.55
CA GLN A 47 7.78 6.94 0.99
C GLN A 47 8.67 8.18 0.92
N THR A 48 8.52 9.01 -0.11
CA THR A 48 9.29 10.26 -0.21
C THR A 48 8.98 11.24 0.93
N LEU A 49 7.78 11.18 1.51
CA LEU A 49 7.40 11.98 2.67
C LEU A 49 8.19 11.59 3.93
N ASP A 50 8.66 10.35 4.04
CA ASP A 50 9.33 9.84 5.23
C ASP A 50 10.62 10.60 5.57
N TYR A 51 11.29 11.15 4.55
CA TYR A 51 12.42 12.05 4.75
C TYR A 51 12.00 13.30 5.56
N TYR A 52 10.92 13.96 5.15
CA TYR A 52 10.45 15.18 5.80
C TYR A 52 9.80 14.92 7.16
N LEU A 53 9.22 13.73 7.38
CA LEU A 53 8.71 13.32 8.70
C LEU A 53 9.81 13.20 9.75
N LYS A 54 11.05 12.88 9.35
CA LYS A 54 12.22 12.87 10.26
C LYS A 54 12.70 14.26 10.62
N SER A 55 12.36 15.28 9.83
CA SER A 55 12.73 16.68 10.03
C SER A 55 11.62 17.51 10.68
N LEU A 56 10.61 16.87 11.26
CA LEU A 56 9.60 17.57 12.04
C LEU A 56 10.23 18.23 13.27
N PRO A 57 9.73 19.42 13.67
CA PRO A 57 10.28 20.13 14.82
C PRO A 57 10.21 19.30 16.09
N GLU A 58 11.19 19.51 16.97
CA GLU A 58 11.15 18.97 18.32
C GLU A 58 9.98 19.56 19.10
N THR A 59 9.40 18.72 19.96
CA THR A 59 8.22 19.07 20.78
C THR A 59 8.48 18.67 22.22
N GLU A 60 7.94 19.43 23.16
CA GLU A 60 8.06 19.11 24.60
C GLU A 60 7.48 17.73 24.95
N HIS A 61 6.44 17.32 24.23
CA HIS A 61 5.83 15.99 24.35
C HIS A 61 6.02 15.16 23.08
N PRO A 62 6.13 13.83 23.17
CA PRO A 62 6.31 12.98 21.99
C PRO A 62 5.05 13.00 21.10
N TYR A 63 5.27 13.01 19.78
CA TYR A 63 4.22 12.75 18.79
C TYR A 63 4.33 11.32 18.22
N TYR A 64 3.22 10.80 17.71
CA TYR A 64 3.10 9.42 17.24
C TYR A 64 2.59 9.36 15.80
N ILE A 65 3.29 8.62 14.94
CA ILE A 65 2.98 8.52 13.51
C ILE A 65 2.37 7.15 13.20
N PHE A 66 1.29 7.16 12.43
CA PHE A 66 0.61 5.97 11.92
C PHE A 66 0.44 6.08 10.40
N HIS A 67 1.04 5.16 9.65
CA HIS A 67 0.92 5.14 8.20
C HIS A 67 -0.20 4.22 7.72
N GLY A 68 -0.98 4.65 6.73
CA GLY A 68 -2.04 3.85 6.13
C GLY A 68 -3.04 3.32 7.16
N LEU A 69 -3.42 4.13 8.14
CA LEU A 69 -4.33 3.71 9.19
C LEU A 69 -5.74 3.65 8.61
N ARG A 70 -6.30 2.44 8.55
CA ARG A 70 -7.66 2.16 8.07
C ARG A 70 -8.56 1.78 9.24
N LEU A 71 -9.57 2.59 9.52
CA LEU A 71 -10.48 2.47 10.67
C LEU A 71 -11.93 2.25 10.20
N PRO A 72 -12.78 1.59 11.02
CA PRO A 72 -14.19 1.39 10.71
C PRO A 72 -14.97 2.71 10.80
N PHE A 73 -15.95 2.88 9.90
CA PHE A 73 -16.90 3.98 9.92
C PHE A 73 -18.24 3.49 9.36
N ARG A 74 -19.22 3.31 10.27
CA ARG A 74 -20.50 2.64 9.97
C ARG A 74 -20.23 1.27 9.32
N ASP A 75 -20.89 0.96 8.21
CA ASP A 75 -20.71 -0.30 7.46
C ASP A 75 -19.54 -0.26 6.47
N THR A 76 -18.67 0.75 6.59
CA THR A 76 -17.54 0.99 5.68
C THR A 76 -16.26 1.26 6.46
N PHE A 77 -15.22 1.68 5.76
CA PHE A 77 -13.94 2.05 6.34
C PHE A 77 -13.42 3.34 5.71
N PHE A 78 -12.54 4.02 6.42
CA PHE A 78 -11.75 5.13 5.90
C PHE A 78 -10.29 4.90 6.20
N GLN A 79 -9.44 5.34 5.27
CA GLN A 79 -7.99 5.22 5.38
C GLN A 79 -7.37 6.61 5.35
N MET A 80 -6.33 6.78 6.17
CA MET A 80 -5.49 7.98 6.20
C MET A 80 -4.07 7.59 5.80
N ASP A 81 -3.48 8.31 4.84
CA ASP A 81 -2.14 8.00 4.34
C ASP A 81 -1.09 8.15 5.44
N THR A 82 -1.15 9.26 6.19
CA THR A 82 -0.36 9.45 7.42
C THR A 82 -1.16 10.23 8.45
N LEU A 83 -1.32 9.64 9.63
CA LEU A 83 -1.88 10.29 10.81
C LEU A 83 -0.74 10.57 11.79
N ILE A 84 -0.65 11.81 12.27
CA ILE A 84 0.25 12.20 13.35
C ILE A 84 -0.60 12.61 14.55
N LEU A 85 -0.40 11.93 15.68
CA LEU A 85 -0.99 12.27 16.96
C LEU A 85 0.01 13.10 17.76
N TYR A 86 -0.32 14.37 17.97
CA TYR A 86 0.34 15.22 18.97
C TYR A 86 -0.39 15.08 20.32
N SER A 87 0.14 15.70 21.37
CA SER A 87 -0.45 15.63 22.72
C SER A 87 -1.84 16.28 22.80
N ASN A 88 -2.22 17.12 21.85
CA ASN A 88 -3.44 17.93 21.92
C ASN A 88 -4.20 18.09 20.58
N PHE A 89 -3.68 17.57 19.47
CA PHE A 89 -4.40 17.53 18.19
C PHE A 89 -3.93 16.36 17.31
N PHE A 90 -4.72 16.06 16.29
CA PHE A 90 -4.33 15.18 15.19
C PHE A 90 -3.94 15.99 13.98
N LEU A 91 -2.96 15.49 13.21
CA LEU A 91 -2.65 15.97 11.88
C LEU A 91 -2.79 14.84 10.88
N VAL A 92 -3.74 14.98 9.95
CA VAL A 92 -3.93 14.08 8.83
C VAL A 92 -3.19 14.65 7.61
N LEU A 93 -2.31 13.85 7.03
CA LEU A 93 -1.62 14.18 5.78
C LEU A 93 -2.18 13.29 4.67
N GLU A 94 -2.83 13.92 3.69
CA GLU A 94 -3.27 13.30 2.44
C GLU A 94 -2.16 13.48 1.40
N VAL A 95 -1.55 12.40 0.92
CA VAL A 95 -0.32 12.47 0.13
C VAL A 95 -0.62 12.32 -1.35
N LYS A 96 -0.16 13.28 -2.15
CA LYS A 96 -0.35 13.27 -3.61
C LYS A 96 0.99 13.32 -4.34
N PHE A 97 1.20 12.31 -5.18
CA PHE A 97 2.35 12.22 -6.08
C PHE A 97 1.88 12.30 -7.53
N PHE A 98 1.65 13.52 -8.01
CA PHE A 98 1.26 13.80 -9.38
C PHE A 98 2.41 14.41 -10.18
N LYS A 99 2.34 14.28 -11.50
CA LYS A 99 3.23 14.96 -12.47
C LYS A 99 2.48 16.08 -13.20
N GLY A 100 3.23 16.98 -13.84
CA GLY A 100 2.68 18.08 -14.64
C GLY A 100 2.13 19.22 -13.79
N THR A 101 1.08 19.86 -14.29
CA THR A 101 0.41 20.98 -13.64
C THR A 101 -0.88 20.53 -12.99
N LEU A 102 -1.03 20.86 -11.72
CA LEU A 102 -2.25 20.66 -10.95
C LEU A 102 -3.02 21.98 -10.84
N TYR A 103 -4.31 21.91 -11.12
CA TYR A 103 -5.24 23.02 -10.94
C TYR A 103 -6.21 22.68 -9.82
N PHE A 104 -6.05 23.33 -8.67
CA PHE A 104 -6.92 23.16 -7.51
C PHE A 104 -8.20 23.94 -7.70
N ASP A 105 -9.34 23.25 -7.58
CA ASP A 105 -10.67 23.84 -7.70
C ASP A 105 -11.59 23.38 -6.57
N PRO A 106 -11.32 23.78 -5.30
CA PRO A 106 -12.11 23.35 -4.14
C PRO A 106 -13.58 23.73 -4.23
N LYS A 107 -13.93 24.84 -4.90
CA LYS A 107 -15.33 25.25 -5.14
C LYS A 107 -16.14 24.17 -5.84
N ASN A 108 -15.52 23.41 -6.74
CA ASN A 108 -16.16 22.30 -7.46
C ASN A 108 -15.71 20.92 -6.94
N TYR A 109 -15.04 20.88 -5.78
CA TYR A 109 -14.59 19.65 -5.12
C TYR A 109 -13.69 18.76 -5.98
N GLN A 110 -12.88 19.37 -6.85
CA GLN A 110 -12.04 18.67 -7.82
C GLN A 110 -10.61 19.19 -7.89
N LEU A 111 -9.74 18.34 -8.43
CA LEU A 111 -8.36 18.62 -8.80
C LEU A 111 -8.16 18.23 -10.25
N LEU A 112 -7.75 19.17 -11.10
CA LEU A 112 -7.44 18.88 -12.50
C LEU A 112 -5.95 18.66 -12.67
N GLN A 113 -5.57 17.70 -13.51
CA GLN A 113 -4.18 17.42 -13.85
C GLN A 113 -3.98 17.55 -15.35
N GLU A 114 -3.04 18.41 -15.71
CA GLU A 114 -2.54 18.59 -17.06
C GLU A 114 -1.13 18.01 -17.16
N VAL A 115 -0.90 17.18 -18.17
CA VAL A 115 0.40 16.59 -18.50
C VAL A 115 0.54 16.65 -20.01
N ASP A 116 1.71 17.01 -20.50
CA ASP A 116 2.01 17.07 -21.93
C ASP A 116 1.55 15.79 -22.65
N GLU A 117 0.92 15.98 -23.81
CA GLU A 117 0.40 14.92 -24.68
C GLU A 117 -0.58 13.94 -24.01
N SER A 118 -1.17 14.33 -22.87
CA SER A 118 -2.18 13.53 -22.16
C SER A 118 -3.49 14.29 -22.05
N PRO A 119 -4.65 13.61 -22.10
CA PRO A 119 -5.93 14.26 -21.83
C PRO A 119 -5.96 14.81 -20.40
N LEU A 120 -6.66 15.92 -20.21
CA LEU A 120 -6.91 16.50 -18.89
C LEU A 120 -7.61 15.46 -18.00
N LYS A 121 -7.08 15.24 -16.80
CA LYS A 121 -7.64 14.29 -15.83
C LYS A 121 -8.27 15.02 -14.66
N VAL A 122 -9.42 14.52 -14.23
CA VAL A 122 -10.12 15.02 -13.05
C VAL A 122 -9.93 14.03 -11.90
N TYR A 123 -9.56 14.54 -10.74
CA TYR A 123 -9.46 13.80 -9.48
C TYR A 123 -10.32 14.47 -8.41
N PRO A 124 -10.70 13.74 -7.36
CA PRO A 124 -11.35 14.37 -6.21
C PRO A 124 -10.41 15.35 -5.52
N ASP A 125 -10.97 16.42 -4.96
CA ASP A 125 -10.21 17.41 -4.21
C ASP A 125 -9.50 16.80 -2.98
N PRO A 126 -8.15 16.89 -2.89
CA PRO A 126 -7.40 16.36 -1.76
C PRO A 126 -7.70 17.10 -0.44
N ILE A 127 -8.13 18.36 -0.46
CA ILE A 127 -8.50 19.10 0.76
C ILE A 127 -9.79 18.53 1.34
N LEU A 128 -10.80 18.30 0.49
CA LEU A 128 -12.03 17.62 0.88
C LEU A 128 -11.77 16.17 1.35
N GLN A 129 -10.87 15.43 0.69
CA GLN A 129 -10.48 14.08 1.12
C GLN A 129 -9.94 14.08 2.56
N ALA A 130 -9.01 14.97 2.87
CA ALA A 130 -8.44 15.10 4.21
C ALA A 130 -9.48 15.60 5.24
N SER A 131 -10.38 16.50 4.83
CA SER A 131 -11.50 16.98 5.67
C SER A 131 -12.45 15.85 6.06
N ASN A 132 -12.78 14.99 5.09
CA ASN A 132 -13.63 13.83 5.32
C ASN A 132 -12.94 12.80 6.23
N GLN A 133 -11.62 12.60 6.10
CA GLN A 133 -10.86 11.76 7.01
C GLN A 133 -10.90 12.28 8.45
N CYS A 134 -10.69 13.59 8.66
CA CYS A 134 -10.82 14.22 9.98
C CYS A 134 -12.21 14.03 10.60
N SER A 135 -13.27 14.32 9.83
CA SER A 135 -14.65 14.17 10.29
C SER A 135 -14.97 12.71 10.72
N LYS A 136 -14.44 11.73 9.96
CA LYS A 136 -14.61 10.30 10.28
C LYS A 136 -13.77 9.88 11.49
N LEU A 137 -12.57 10.45 11.66
CA LEU A 137 -11.74 10.23 12.85
C LEU A 137 -12.42 10.77 14.11
N GLU A 138 -12.99 11.97 14.05
CA GLU A 138 -13.78 12.55 15.15
C GLU A 138 -15.01 11.70 15.49
N SER A 139 -15.71 11.19 14.47
CA SER A 139 -16.80 10.24 14.69
C SER A 139 -16.30 8.96 15.37
N TRP A 140 -15.15 8.42 14.95
CA TRP A 140 -14.56 7.22 15.57
C TRP A 140 -14.18 7.47 17.03
N LEU A 141 -13.57 8.62 17.35
CA LEU A 141 -13.24 9.00 18.74
C LEU A 141 -14.47 9.03 19.65
N ARG A 142 -15.58 9.61 19.16
CA ARG A 142 -16.86 9.63 19.87
C ARG A 142 -17.37 8.23 20.17
N THR A 143 -17.29 7.29 19.21
CA THR A 143 -17.70 5.89 19.45
C THR A 143 -16.86 5.19 20.53
N LYS A 144 -15.66 5.69 20.80
CA LYS A 144 -14.73 5.15 21.79
C LYS A 144 -14.69 5.95 23.09
N GLN A 145 -15.57 6.96 23.23
CA GLN A 145 -15.66 7.84 24.40
C GLN A 145 -14.35 8.60 24.69
N PHE A 146 -13.63 8.98 23.63
CA PHE A 146 -12.49 9.90 23.71
C PHE A 146 -13.01 11.35 23.64
N PRO A 147 -12.38 12.33 24.31
CA PRO A 147 -12.72 13.73 24.15
C PRO A 147 -12.44 14.16 22.72
N GLU A 148 -13.16 15.19 22.29
CA GLU A 148 -12.92 15.79 20.99
C GLU A 148 -11.55 16.48 20.99
N LEU A 149 -10.77 16.17 19.97
CA LEU A 149 -9.46 16.77 19.74
C LEU A 149 -9.50 17.42 18.36
N PRO A 150 -8.90 18.61 18.21
CA PRO A 150 -8.76 19.23 16.90
C PRO A 150 -8.12 18.27 15.90
N CYS A 151 -8.68 18.20 14.70
CA CYS A 151 -8.10 17.48 13.58
C CYS A 151 -7.64 18.47 12.51
N GLU A 152 -6.34 18.72 12.47
CA GLU A 152 -5.67 19.43 11.40
C GLU A 152 -5.46 18.52 10.19
N LYS A 153 -5.39 19.13 9.02
CA LYS A 153 -5.30 18.43 7.75
C LYS A 153 -4.37 19.15 6.79
N LEU A 154 -3.63 18.40 5.99
CA LEU A 154 -2.83 18.92 4.89
C LEU A 154 -2.90 17.99 3.69
N ALA A 155 -3.09 18.56 2.51
CA ALA A 155 -2.81 17.90 1.24
C ALA A 155 -1.34 18.15 0.88
N VAL A 156 -0.53 17.08 0.85
CA VAL A 156 0.92 17.16 0.69
C VAL A 156 1.32 16.69 -0.70
N LEU A 157 1.83 17.62 -1.50
CA LEU A 157 2.43 17.34 -2.81
C LEU A 157 3.88 16.90 -2.63
N THR A 158 4.17 15.63 -2.93
CA THR A 158 5.50 15.05 -2.70
C THR A 158 6.38 15.00 -3.94
N ASN A 159 5.82 15.19 -5.14
CA ASN A 159 6.63 15.35 -6.34
C ASN A 159 7.19 16.79 -6.41
N PRO A 160 8.51 17.02 -6.32
CA PRO A 160 9.08 18.37 -6.37
C PRO A 160 8.82 19.09 -7.69
N LYS A 161 8.66 18.34 -8.79
CA LYS A 161 8.48 18.86 -10.15
C LYS A 161 7.03 19.26 -10.46
N VAL A 162 6.07 18.99 -9.58
CA VAL A 162 4.67 19.34 -9.82
C VAL A 162 4.48 20.85 -9.71
N ILE A 163 3.73 21.43 -10.63
CA ILE A 163 3.30 22.84 -10.58
C ILE A 163 1.92 22.87 -9.95
N SER A 164 1.70 23.77 -8.99
CA SER A 164 0.39 23.99 -8.37
C SER A 164 -0.16 25.34 -8.82
N LYS A 165 -1.37 25.33 -9.38
CA LYS A 165 -2.16 26.51 -9.74
C LYS A 165 -3.50 26.44 -9.04
N VAL A 166 -4.09 27.60 -8.76
CA VAL A 166 -5.37 27.69 -8.07
C VAL A 166 -6.41 28.28 -9.00
N LEU A 167 -7.52 27.55 -9.20
CA LEU A 167 -8.68 28.01 -9.96
C LEU A 167 -9.75 28.62 -9.05
N SER A 168 -9.90 28.12 -7.83
CA SER A 168 -10.88 28.63 -6.86
C SER A 168 -10.37 28.51 -5.43
N SER A 169 -10.96 29.29 -4.52
CA SER A 169 -10.66 29.28 -3.08
C SER A 169 -9.16 29.40 -2.72
N PRO A 170 -8.44 30.46 -3.14
CA PRO A 170 -7.00 30.61 -2.90
C PRO A 170 -6.60 30.56 -1.43
N SER A 171 -7.41 31.11 -0.53
CA SER A 171 -7.17 31.04 0.92
C SER A 171 -7.25 29.62 1.47
N GLU A 172 -8.14 28.78 0.94
CA GLU A 172 -8.28 27.39 1.35
C GLU A 172 -7.10 26.56 0.87
N VAL A 173 -6.68 26.76 -0.38
CA VAL A 173 -5.51 26.09 -0.96
C VAL A 173 -4.23 26.49 -0.22
N ASP A 174 -3.99 27.78 0.05
CA ASP A 174 -2.83 28.24 0.82
C ASP A 174 -2.84 27.67 2.26
N ARG A 175 -4.02 27.54 2.85
CA ARG A 175 -4.16 27.00 4.20
C ARG A 175 -3.83 25.52 4.28
N TYR A 176 -4.26 24.71 3.31
CA TYR A 176 -4.24 23.25 3.44
C TYR A 176 -3.34 22.51 2.46
N VAL A 177 -2.86 23.15 1.39
CA VAL A 177 -2.00 22.50 0.39
C VAL A 177 -0.56 22.94 0.61
N ILE A 178 0.35 21.97 0.71
CA ILE A 178 1.78 22.23 0.81
C ILE A 178 2.57 21.33 -0.12
N LYS A 179 3.77 21.75 -0.50
CA LYS A 179 4.81 20.83 -0.98
C LYS A 179 5.55 20.23 0.22
N SER A 180 6.02 19.00 0.08
CA SER A 180 6.67 18.27 1.19
C SER A 180 7.82 19.01 1.90
N PRO A 181 8.66 19.85 1.25
CA PRO A 181 9.68 20.63 1.96
C PRO A 181 9.12 21.63 2.99
N ALA A 182 7.89 22.10 2.80
CA ALA A 182 7.25 23.06 3.71
C ALA A 182 6.60 22.39 4.94
N LEU A 183 6.65 21.06 5.06
CA LEU A 183 5.96 20.33 6.12
C LEU A 183 6.39 20.78 7.52
N ALA A 184 7.70 20.88 7.78
CA ALA A 184 8.22 21.28 9.09
C ALA A 184 7.78 22.70 9.47
N VAL A 185 7.82 23.63 8.52
CA VAL A 185 7.37 25.02 8.71
C VAL A 185 5.89 25.07 9.07
N LYS A 186 5.06 24.34 8.30
CA LYS A 186 3.62 24.30 8.55
C LYS A 186 3.30 23.69 9.92
N VAL A 187 3.95 22.57 10.26
CA VAL A 187 3.79 21.92 11.57
C VAL A 187 4.16 22.84 12.73
N SER A 188 5.25 23.61 12.62
CA SER A 188 5.62 24.62 13.63
C SER A 188 4.52 25.66 13.84
N MET A 189 3.82 26.08 12.78
CA MET A 189 2.66 26.97 12.90
C MET A 189 1.46 26.29 13.59
N LEU A 190 1.20 25.01 13.26
CA LEU A 190 0.13 24.23 13.91
C LEU A 190 0.38 24.07 15.41
N LEU A 191 1.62 23.77 15.81
CA LEU A 191 2.02 23.63 17.21
C LEU A 191 1.81 24.91 18.00
N LYS A 192 2.17 26.07 17.44
CA LYS A 192 1.94 27.38 18.07
C LYS A 192 0.45 27.69 18.26
N ARG A 193 -0.39 27.29 17.30
CA ARG A 193 -1.84 27.49 17.37
C ARG A 193 -2.50 26.60 18.43
N HIS A 194 -2.01 25.37 18.58
CA HIS A 194 -2.50 24.41 19.56
C HIS A 194 -1.55 24.37 20.75
N TYR A 195 -1.51 25.43 21.56
CA TYR A 195 -0.71 25.48 22.80
C TYR A 195 -1.52 25.04 24.06
N SER A 196 -2.70 24.45 23.88
CA SER A 196 -3.55 24.02 24.99
C SER A 196 -2.91 22.91 25.81
N GLN A 197 -3.43 22.68 27.04
CA GLN A 197 -2.95 21.62 27.92
C GLN A 197 -2.89 20.26 27.18
N PRO A 198 -1.77 19.54 27.31
CA PRO A 198 -1.60 18.22 26.70
C PRO A 198 -2.55 17.20 27.33
N LEU A 199 -2.97 16.21 26.56
CA LEU A 199 -3.64 15.03 27.10
C LEU A 199 -2.72 14.27 28.05
N ASP A 200 -3.32 13.66 29.07
CA ASP A 200 -2.61 12.76 29.97
C ASP A 200 -1.94 11.60 29.21
N LYS A 201 -0.74 11.22 29.64
CA LYS A 201 0.05 10.14 29.04
C LYS A 201 -0.69 8.80 29.07
N LYS A 202 -1.47 8.51 30.11
CA LYS A 202 -2.27 7.26 30.14
C LYS A 202 -3.36 7.31 29.07
N PHE A 203 -3.95 8.48 28.88
CA PHE A 203 -4.96 8.72 27.86
C PHE A 203 -4.42 8.54 26.44
N ILE A 204 -3.27 9.16 26.13
CA ILE A 204 -2.57 8.99 24.85
C ILE A 204 -2.24 7.51 24.60
N ASN A 205 -1.71 6.80 25.60
CA ASN A 205 -1.40 5.38 25.44
C ASN A 205 -2.65 4.52 25.19
N LYS A 206 -3.78 4.85 25.83
CA LYS A 206 -5.06 4.19 25.59
C LYS A 206 -5.52 4.44 24.14
N LEU A 207 -5.45 5.69 23.67
CA LEU A 207 -5.79 6.07 22.29
C LEU A 207 -4.95 5.30 21.26
N ILE A 208 -3.62 5.27 21.43
CA ILE A 208 -2.71 4.54 20.55
C ILE A 208 -3.11 3.05 20.47
N LYS A 209 -3.43 2.43 21.60
CA LYS A 209 -3.88 1.03 21.63
C LYS A 209 -5.17 0.82 20.84
N HIS A 210 -6.14 1.72 20.97
CA HIS A 210 -7.39 1.65 20.21
C HIS A 210 -7.17 1.84 18.70
N LEU A 211 -6.35 2.83 18.30
CA LEU A 211 -6.03 3.06 16.88
C LEU A 211 -5.40 1.82 16.25
N ILE A 212 -4.45 1.18 16.93
CA ILE A 212 -3.79 -0.04 16.43
C ILE A 212 -4.75 -1.22 16.43
N LYS A 213 -5.55 -1.40 17.50
CA LYS A 213 -6.49 -2.52 17.64
C LYS A 213 -7.58 -2.49 16.58
N ASP A 214 -8.11 -1.31 16.27
CA ASP A 214 -9.21 -1.14 15.32
C ASP A 214 -8.72 -1.05 13.86
N HIS A 215 -7.40 -0.98 13.64
CA HIS A 215 -6.85 -0.99 12.30
C HIS A 215 -7.26 -2.27 11.57
N THR A 216 -7.98 -2.09 10.45
CA THR A 216 -8.45 -3.20 9.61
C THR A 216 -7.87 -3.05 8.20
N PRO A 217 -6.81 -3.79 7.83
CA PRO A 217 -6.24 -3.77 6.49
C PRO A 217 -7.27 -4.12 5.41
N ASP A 218 -7.09 -3.56 4.21
CA ASP A 218 -7.89 -3.95 3.04
C ASP A 218 -7.36 -5.28 2.47
N THR A 219 -8.21 -6.31 2.47
CA THR A 219 -7.93 -7.66 1.97
C THR A 219 -8.59 -7.93 0.62
N SER A 220 -9.15 -6.91 -0.05
CA SER A 220 -9.81 -7.06 -1.34
C SER A 220 -8.85 -7.60 -2.41
N SER A 221 -9.27 -8.67 -3.08
CA SER A 221 -8.53 -9.26 -4.19
C SER A 221 -8.99 -8.64 -5.53
N PRO A 222 -8.09 -8.14 -6.37
CA PRO A 222 -8.42 -7.63 -7.71
C PRO A 222 -8.76 -8.75 -8.72
N ILE A 223 -8.53 -10.03 -8.39
CA ILE A 223 -8.64 -11.15 -9.34
C ILE A 223 -10.03 -11.26 -9.93
N THR A 224 -11.05 -11.27 -9.07
CA THR A 224 -12.46 -11.37 -9.49
C THR A 224 -12.93 -10.11 -10.20
N GLN A 225 -12.48 -8.93 -9.75
CA GLN A 225 -12.77 -7.64 -10.39
C GLN A 225 -12.31 -7.62 -11.86
N TYR A 226 -11.17 -8.22 -12.17
CA TYR A 226 -10.62 -8.28 -13.53
C TYR A 226 -10.99 -9.56 -14.29
N GLY A 227 -11.81 -10.44 -13.71
CA GLY A 227 -12.27 -11.67 -14.36
C GLY A 227 -11.17 -12.70 -14.65
N ILE A 228 -10.07 -12.68 -13.88
CA ILE A 228 -8.92 -13.56 -14.13
C ILE A 228 -9.27 -15.00 -13.79
N LEU A 229 -9.12 -15.90 -14.76
CA LEU A 229 -9.30 -17.33 -14.57
C LEU A 229 -7.97 -18.04 -14.30
N PRO A 230 -7.97 -19.22 -13.64
CA PRO A 230 -6.77 -20.03 -13.47
C PRO A 230 -6.07 -20.41 -14.79
N SER A 231 -6.80 -20.43 -15.91
CA SER A 231 -6.26 -20.67 -17.26
C SER A 231 -5.41 -19.51 -17.79
N ASP A 232 -5.64 -18.29 -17.29
CA ASP A 232 -4.93 -17.08 -17.70
C ASP A 232 -3.58 -16.94 -17.00
N ILE A 233 -3.35 -17.74 -15.95
CA ILE A 233 -2.15 -17.75 -15.14
C ILE A 233 -1.09 -18.65 -15.79
N ILE A 234 0.05 -18.05 -16.10
CA ILE A 234 1.23 -18.74 -16.61
C ILE A 234 1.88 -19.55 -15.49
N LYS A 235 1.99 -20.86 -15.74
CA LYS A 235 2.63 -21.85 -14.87
C LYS A 235 4.13 -21.92 -15.13
N GLY A 236 4.86 -22.50 -14.20
CA GLY A 236 6.31 -22.66 -14.21
C GLY A 236 7.02 -21.66 -13.32
N VAL A 237 8.33 -21.84 -13.17
CA VAL A 237 9.20 -20.88 -12.48
C VAL A 237 9.66 -19.85 -13.49
N LEU A 238 9.25 -18.60 -13.32
CA LEU A 238 9.54 -17.51 -14.25
C LEU A 238 10.88 -16.86 -13.91
N CYS A 239 11.60 -16.39 -14.93
CA CYS A 239 12.83 -15.63 -14.73
C CYS A 239 12.53 -14.20 -14.28
N SER A 240 13.15 -13.76 -13.19
CA SER A 240 13.00 -12.40 -12.69
C SER A 240 13.86 -11.36 -13.43
N SER A 241 14.83 -11.78 -14.25
CA SER A 241 15.84 -10.89 -14.84
C SER A 241 15.56 -10.40 -16.26
N CYS A 242 14.99 -11.22 -17.15
CA CYS A 242 15.04 -10.94 -18.59
C CYS A 242 13.74 -11.21 -19.36
N ASN A 243 12.67 -10.56 -18.90
CA ASN A 243 11.30 -10.61 -19.42
C ASN A 243 10.40 -11.64 -18.70
N SER A 244 9.18 -11.21 -18.39
CA SER A 244 8.31 -11.78 -17.34
C SER A 244 7.74 -13.17 -17.62
N TYR A 245 7.99 -13.74 -18.81
CA TYR A 245 7.26 -14.93 -19.28
C TYR A 245 8.15 -16.10 -19.67
N LYS A 246 9.46 -16.02 -19.42
CA LYS A 246 10.38 -17.13 -19.70
C LYS A 246 10.41 -18.10 -18.53
N ILE A 247 10.05 -19.36 -18.80
CA ILE A 247 10.09 -20.45 -17.83
C ILE A 247 11.53 -20.96 -17.71
N MET A 248 12.06 -20.95 -16.49
CA MET A 248 13.39 -21.43 -16.16
C MET A 248 13.41 -22.96 -16.06
N LYS A 249 14.57 -23.54 -16.41
CA LYS A 249 14.81 -24.97 -16.27
C LYS A 249 15.54 -25.24 -14.96
N ARG A 250 15.21 -26.33 -14.28
CA ARG A 250 15.95 -26.77 -13.09
C ARG A 250 17.14 -27.62 -13.52
N ILE A 251 18.35 -27.12 -13.30
CA ILE A 251 19.62 -27.75 -13.70
C ILE A 251 20.51 -27.86 -12.47
N TYR A 252 20.95 -29.07 -12.11
CA TYR A 252 21.85 -29.33 -10.97
C TYR A 252 21.50 -28.62 -9.65
N GLY A 253 20.21 -28.41 -9.38
CA GLY A 253 19.75 -27.75 -8.16
C GLY A 253 19.52 -26.23 -8.27
N THR A 254 19.91 -25.59 -9.37
CA THR A 254 19.62 -24.18 -9.67
C THR A 254 18.57 -24.05 -10.75
N TRP A 255 17.92 -22.89 -10.83
CA TRP A 255 17.07 -22.47 -11.93
C TRP A 255 17.90 -21.68 -12.92
N GLU A 256 17.91 -22.08 -14.18
CA GLU A 256 18.61 -21.38 -15.26
C GLU A 256 17.60 -20.89 -16.29
N CYS A 257 17.70 -19.60 -16.65
CA CYS A 257 16.87 -19.03 -17.69
C CYS A 257 17.43 -19.39 -19.07
N PRO A 258 16.65 -20.02 -19.97
CA PRO A 258 17.12 -20.35 -21.31
C PRO A 258 17.31 -19.11 -22.22
N ASN A 259 16.86 -17.93 -21.79
CA ASN A 259 16.91 -16.70 -22.58
C ASN A 259 18.11 -15.82 -22.24
N CYS A 260 18.32 -15.49 -20.96
CA CYS A 260 19.44 -14.65 -20.51
C CYS A 260 20.50 -15.40 -19.70
N LEU A 261 20.37 -16.71 -19.54
CA LEU A 261 21.34 -17.58 -18.86
C LEU A 261 21.56 -17.27 -17.37
N VAL A 262 20.80 -16.33 -16.79
CA VAL A 262 20.83 -16.06 -15.35
C VAL A 262 20.45 -17.32 -14.58
N ARG A 263 21.25 -17.60 -13.54
CA ARG A 263 21.05 -18.68 -12.58
C ARG A 263 20.55 -18.14 -11.26
N SER A 264 19.59 -18.83 -10.65
CA SER A 264 19.10 -18.52 -9.31
C SER A 264 18.67 -19.80 -8.59
N ASP A 265 18.92 -19.87 -7.28
CA ASP A 265 18.48 -20.97 -6.43
C ASP A 265 17.03 -20.79 -5.92
N SER A 266 16.48 -19.58 -6.01
CA SER A 266 15.34 -19.13 -5.20
C SER A 266 14.12 -18.67 -6.02
N GLU A 267 14.15 -18.75 -7.35
CA GLU A 267 13.02 -18.30 -8.20
C GLU A 267 11.71 -19.07 -7.95
N HIS A 268 11.82 -20.32 -7.48
CA HIS A 268 10.66 -21.09 -7.03
C HIS A 268 9.91 -20.45 -5.86
N ILE A 269 10.58 -19.64 -5.02
CA ILE A 269 9.96 -18.91 -3.91
C ILE A 269 8.99 -17.87 -4.45
N VAL A 270 9.41 -17.10 -5.48
CA VAL A 270 8.56 -16.11 -6.15
C VAL A 270 7.35 -16.82 -6.78
N ALA A 271 7.57 -17.97 -7.42
CA ALA A 271 6.48 -18.75 -7.99
C ALA A 271 5.45 -19.19 -6.95
N LEU A 272 5.88 -19.70 -5.79
CA LEU A 272 4.98 -20.12 -4.73
C LEU A 272 4.24 -18.93 -4.08
N LYS A 273 4.90 -17.77 -3.93
CA LYS A 273 4.24 -16.52 -3.49
C LYS A 273 3.15 -16.11 -4.47
N ASP A 274 3.44 -16.14 -5.77
CA ASP A 274 2.46 -15.84 -6.82
C ASP A 274 1.27 -16.79 -6.76
N TYR A 275 1.50 -18.09 -6.55
CA TYR A 275 0.42 -19.06 -6.37
C TYR A 275 -0.46 -18.70 -5.18
N ALA A 276 0.17 -18.39 -4.04
CA ALA A 276 -0.53 -18.05 -2.80
C ALA A 276 -1.38 -16.78 -2.93
N LEU A 277 -0.91 -15.79 -3.71
CA LEU A 277 -1.62 -14.55 -3.98
C LEU A 277 -2.74 -14.68 -5.02
N LEU A 278 -2.55 -15.53 -6.03
CA LEU A 278 -3.41 -15.58 -7.21
C LEU A 278 -4.41 -16.74 -7.22
N ILE A 279 -4.13 -17.82 -6.49
CA ILE A 279 -4.91 -19.05 -6.56
C ILE A 279 -5.38 -19.46 -5.16
N SER A 280 -4.45 -19.82 -4.28
CA SER A 280 -4.79 -20.32 -2.94
C SER A 280 -3.57 -20.31 -2.01
N PRO A 281 -3.72 -19.95 -0.72
CA PRO A 281 -2.65 -20.09 0.27
C PRO A 281 -2.30 -21.55 0.57
N PHE A 282 -3.13 -22.50 0.15
CA PHE A 282 -2.89 -23.94 0.30
C PHE A 282 -2.69 -24.60 -1.07
N ILE A 283 -1.68 -25.47 -1.15
CA ILE A 283 -1.35 -26.18 -2.39
C ILE A 283 -1.15 -27.67 -2.12
N THR A 284 -1.67 -28.52 -3.00
CA THR A 284 -1.44 -29.96 -2.97
C THR A 284 -0.17 -30.34 -3.72
N MET A 285 0.36 -31.56 -3.49
CA MET A 285 1.49 -32.06 -4.28
C MET A 285 1.18 -32.15 -5.79
N ARG A 286 -0.08 -32.45 -6.15
CA ARG A 286 -0.52 -32.49 -7.55
C ARG A 286 -0.44 -31.10 -8.19
N GLU A 287 -0.97 -30.09 -7.51
CA GLU A 287 -0.91 -28.70 -7.98
C GLU A 287 0.52 -28.19 -8.03
N LEU A 288 1.38 -28.53 -7.05
CA LEU A 288 2.80 -28.16 -7.06
C LEU A 288 3.52 -28.67 -8.31
N LYS A 289 3.31 -29.93 -8.68
CA LYS A 289 3.90 -30.50 -9.91
C LYS A 289 3.46 -29.72 -11.14
N MET A 290 2.14 -29.55 -11.28
CA MET A 290 1.54 -28.86 -12.42
C MET A 290 1.94 -27.38 -12.49
N TYR A 291 2.01 -26.70 -11.35
CA TYR A 291 2.25 -25.27 -11.28
C TYR A 291 3.75 -24.93 -11.39
N LEU A 292 4.65 -25.72 -10.80
CA LEU A 292 6.09 -25.50 -10.94
C LEU A 292 6.67 -26.11 -12.23
N GLY A 293 5.95 -27.02 -12.89
CA GLY A 293 6.44 -27.77 -14.04
C GLY A 293 7.51 -28.80 -13.66
N LEU A 294 7.38 -29.42 -12.49
CA LEU A 294 8.32 -30.41 -11.96
C LEU A 294 7.63 -31.75 -11.76
N GLU A 295 8.15 -32.82 -12.38
CA GLU A 295 7.58 -34.17 -12.20
C GLU A 295 8.10 -34.89 -10.95
N ASN A 296 9.35 -34.61 -10.56
CA ASN A 296 10.01 -35.30 -9.46
C ASN A 296 9.50 -34.82 -8.09
N ARG A 297 8.73 -35.69 -7.42
CA ARG A 297 8.17 -35.45 -6.09
C ARG A 297 9.24 -35.18 -5.03
N LEU A 298 10.37 -35.90 -5.04
CA LEU A 298 11.43 -35.74 -4.05
C LEU A 298 12.10 -34.37 -4.18
N THR A 299 12.28 -33.88 -5.40
CA THR A 299 12.79 -32.53 -5.66
C THR A 299 11.88 -31.47 -5.05
N ILE A 300 10.56 -31.59 -5.25
CA ILE A 300 9.58 -30.65 -4.68
C ILE A 300 9.60 -30.72 -3.14
N ILE A 301 9.62 -31.91 -2.55
CA ILE A 301 9.70 -32.06 -1.09
C ILE A 301 10.95 -31.38 -0.54
N ARG A 302 12.10 -31.53 -1.19
CA ARG A 302 13.34 -30.85 -0.78
C ARG A 302 13.20 -29.33 -0.85
N LEU A 303 12.59 -28.79 -1.90
CA LEU A 303 12.31 -27.35 -2.00
C LEU A 303 11.44 -26.87 -0.83
N LEU A 304 10.33 -27.55 -0.55
CA LEU A 304 9.41 -27.16 0.52
C LEU A 304 10.06 -27.25 1.90
N LYS A 305 10.87 -28.30 2.15
CA LYS A 305 11.65 -28.44 3.40
C LYS A 305 12.64 -27.29 3.58
N ASN A 306 13.35 -26.89 2.54
CA ASN A 306 14.30 -25.77 2.60
C ASN A 306 13.60 -24.44 2.92
N LEU A 307 12.31 -24.33 2.60
CA LEU A 307 11.49 -23.16 2.92
C LEU A 307 10.77 -23.25 4.27
N ASN A 308 10.99 -24.34 5.03
CA ASN A 308 10.26 -24.65 6.26
C ASN A 308 8.73 -24.60 6.07
N ILE A 309 8.25 -25.08 4.93
CA ILE A 309 6.81 -25.13 4.64
C ILE A 309 6.21 -26.37 5.29
N GLU A 310 5.32 -26.12 6.25
CA GLU A 310 4.56 -27.15 6.93
C GLU A 310 3.44 -27.71 6.03
N PHE A 311 3.05 -28.95 6.34
CA PHE A 311 1.93 -29.61 5.70
C PHE A 311 0.83 -29.90 6.72
N ILE A 312 -0.42 -29.94 6.24
CA ILE A 312 -1.60 -30.27 7.01
C ILE A 312 -2.25 -31.50 6.36
N GLY A 313 -2.83 -32.37 7.17
CA GLY A 313 -3.55 -33.56 6.71
C GLY A 313 -2.71 -34.82 6.55
N GLY A 314 -3.40 -35.94 6.36
CA GLY A 314 -2.82 -37.27 6.14
C GLY A 314 -2.22 -37.43 4.73
N THR A 315 -1.77 -38.63 4.38
CA THR A 315 -1.09 -38.90 3.11
C THR A 315 -1.92 -38.56 1.86
N LYS A 316 -3.24 -38.82 1.87
CA LYS A 316 -4.15 -38.56 0.74
C LYS A 316 -4.72 -37.14 0.71
N SER A 317 -4.76 -36.46 1.86
CA SER A 317 -5.30 -35.09 2.00
C SER A 317 -4.22 -34.04 2.24
N ARG A 318 -2.94 -34.37 1.99
CA ARG A 318 -1.82 -33.50 2.32
C ARG A 318 -1.85 -32.21 1.50
N THR A 319 -1.96 -31.10 2.20
CA THR A 319 -1.82 -29.74 1.65
C THR A 319 -0.66 -29.03 2.32
N TYR A 320 0.00 -28.13 1.61
CA TYR A 320 1.11 -27.33 2.09
C TYR A 320 0.67 -25.88 2.28
N ASN A 321 1.00 -25.28 3.43
CA ASN A 321 0.59 -23.92 3.78
C ASN A 321 1.64 -22.91 3.29
N LEU A 322 1.29 -22.11 2.28
CA LEU A 322 2.16 -21.09 1.69
C LEU A 322 2.04 -19.72 2.37
N THR A 323 1.10 -19.54 3.32
CA THR A 323 0.90 -18.27 4.04
C THR A 323 2.17 -17.68 4.65
N PRO A 324 3.10 -18.47 5.24
CA PRO A 324 4.36 -17.95 5.76
C PRO A 324 5.27 -17.27 4.72
N LEU A 325 5.05 -17.52 3.42
CA LEU A 325 5.78 -16.84 2.35
C LEU A 325 5.26 -15.42 2.09
N LEU A 326 4.03 -15.11 2.52
CA LEU A 326 3.37 -13.82 2.33
C LEU A 326 3.66 -12.82 3.47
N THR A 327 4.11 -13.30 4.63
CA THR A 327 4.38 -12.47 5.82
C THR A 327 5.82 -11.97 5.92
N LYS A 328 6.74 -12.52 5.10
CA LYS A 328 8.15 -12.10 4.98
C LYS A 328 8.39 -11.09 3.85
N THR A 329 7.40 -10.26 3.55
CA THR A 329 7.47 -9.16 2.56
C THR A 329 7.04 -7.89 3.23
#